data_AF-A0A554JSF0-F1
#
_entry.id   AF-A0A554JSF0-F1
#
_cell.length_a   1.000
_cell.length_b   1.000
_cell.length_c   1.000
_cell.angle_alpha   90.00
_cell.angle_beta   90.00
_cell.angle_gamma   90.00
#
_symmetry.space_group_name_H-M   'P 1'
#
loop_
_entity.id
_entity.type
_entity.pdbx_description
1 polymer ?
#
loop_
_entity_poly.entity_id
_entity_poly.type
_entity_poly.pdbx_seq_one_letter_code
_entity_poly.pdbx_strand_id
1 'polypeptide(L)'
;MKKVKNKRIWRSLRAQARIDYLLNLTALELGRNNERRVVEAYKELALFPQWIKSVRLATREEDLRGIDVVFATEVGEIFVQLKESSIGKESFSRRQDSGELNWRIVVAIIFPSDLPKRIREIITPLVSKEYERLVYEKNGWRS
;
A
#
# COMPACT_ATOMS: atom_id res chain seq x y z
N MET A 1 -23.03 24.57 43.15
CA MET A 1 -22.66 23.56 42.13
C MET A 1 -23.15 23.99 40.75
N LYS A 2 -22.25 24.42 39.85
CA LYS A 2 -22.59 24.73 38.46
C LYS A 2 -22.64 23.42 37.65
N LYS A 3 -23.80 23.07 37.11
CA LYS A 3 -23.93 21.99 36.12
C LYS A 3 -23.15 22.40 34.87
N VAL A 4 -21.97 21.81 34.67
CA VAL A 4 -21.27 21.84 33.39
C VAL A 4 -22.14 21.04 32.41
N LYS A 5 -22.97 21.74 31.62
CA LYS A 5 -23.67 21.12 30.50
C LYS A 5 -22.59 20.68 29.52
N ASN A 6 -22.34 19.38 29.51
CA ASN A 6 -21.43 18.72 28.59
C ASN A 6 -21.84 19.12 27.17
N LYS A 7 -21.02 19.96 26.54
CA LYS A 7 -21.19 20.50 25.18
C LYS A 7 -20.91 19.36 24.18
N ARG A 8 -21.66 18.25 24.28
CA ARG A 8 -21.70 17.25 23.21
C ARG A 8 -22.45 17.90 22.06
N ILE A 9 -21.65 18.36 21.11
CA ILE A 9 -22.02 19.08 19.92
C ILE A 9 -23.05 18.24 19.16
N TRP A 10 -24.31 18.67 19.16
CA TRP A 10 -25.31 18.18 18.22
C TRP A 10 -24.94 18.73 16.84
N ARG A 11 -23.99 18.07 16.15
CA ARG A 11 -23.79 18.32 14.72
C ARG A 11 -25.03 17.80 14.01
N SER A 12 -25.63 18.63 13.15
CA SER A 12 -26.71 18.16 12.28
C SER A 12 -26.17 17.02 11.41
N LEU A 13 -27.03 16.06 11.03
CA LEU A 13 -26.65 14.93 10.17
C LEU A 13 -25.92 15.38 8.89
N ARG A 14 -26.32 16.54 8.34
CA ARG A 14 -25.67 17.18 7.18
C ARG A 14 -24.24 17.66 7.49
N ALA A 15 -24.00 18.24 8.66
CA ALA A 15 -22.67 18.66 9.08
C ALA A 15 -21.73 17.46 9.29
N GLN A 16 -22.25 16.36 9.87
CA GLN A 16 -21.47 15.14 10.03
C GLN A 16 -21.13 14.49 8.69
N ALA A 17 -22.11 14.34 7.80
CA ALA A 17 -21.89 13.78 6.45
C ALA A 17 -20.85 14.58 5.65
N ARG A 18 -20.86 15.92 5.76
CA ARG A 18 -19.84 16.77 5.12
C ARG A 18 -18.43 16.51 5.68
N ILE A 19 -18.31 16.34 7.00
CA ILE A 19 -17.02 16.06 7.65
C ILE A 19 -16.50 14.70 7.19
N ASP A 20 -17.35 13.67 7.19
CA ASP A 20 -16.97 12.33 6.75
C ASP A 20 -16.53 12.32 5.28
N TYR A 21 -17.23 13.07 4.42
CA TYR A 21 -16.84 13.26 3.02
C TYR A 21 -15.46 13.91 2.88
N LEU A 22 -15.19 14.99 3.60
CA LEU A 22 -13.90 15.68 3.56
C LEU A 22 -12.77 14.79 4.08
N LEU A 23 -12.99 14.05 5.17
CA LEU A 23 -12.02 13.10 5.70
C LEU A 23 -11.70 12.00 4.68
N ASN A 24 -12.71 11.46 3.99
CA ASN A 24 -12.51 10.46 2.95
C ASN A 24 -11.70 11.02 1.78
N LEU A 25 -12.01 12.23 1.31
CA LEU A 25 -11.22 12.88 0.25
C LEU A 25 -9.76 13.07 0.66
N THR A 26 -9.50 13.51 1.90
CA THR A 26 -8.13 13.69 2.40
C THR A 26 -7.40 12.35 2.51
N ALA A 27 -8.05 11.30 3.02
CA ALA A 27 -7.47 9.97 3.12
C ALA A 27 -7.09 9.40 1.74
N LEU A 28 -7.95 9.59 0.73
CA LEU A 28 -7.67 9.18 -0.64
C LEU A 28 -6.47 9.92 -1.25
N GLU A 29 -6.37 11.23 -1.02
CA GLU A 29 -5.24 12.01 -1.52
C GLU A 29 -3.92 11.61 -0.83
N LEU A 30 -3.96 11.32 0.47
CA LEU A 30 -2.80 10.81 1.21
C LEU A 30 -2.34 9.44 0.68
N GLY A 31 -3.28 8.52 0.44
CA GLY A 31 -3.00 7.23 -0.19
C GLY A 31 -2.29 7.37 -1.53
N ARG A 32 -2.89 8.15 -2.44
CA ARG A 32 -2.31 8.43 -3.77
C ARG A 32 -0.93 9.07 -3.69
N ASN A 33 -0.73 9.98 -2.74
CA ASN A 33 0.58 10.60 -2.55
C ASN A 33 1.63 9.58 -2.07
N ASN A 34 1.26 8.67 -1.17
CA ASN A 34 2.16 7.60 -0.73
C ASN A 34 2.52 6.64 -1.85
N GLU A 35 1.56 6.26 -2.69
CA GLU A 35 1.80 5.44 -3.89
C GLU A 35 2.81 6.11 -4.82
N ARG A 36 2.61 7.40 -5.14
CA ARG A 36 3.54 8.18 -5.97
C ARG A 36 4.93 8.21 -5.35
N ARG A 37 5.04 8.44 -4.04
CA ARG A 37 6.33 8.49 -3.33
C ARG A 37 7.10 7.18 -3.41
N VAL A 38 6.42 6.03 -3.47
CA VAL A 38 7.08 4.75 -3.74
C VAL A 38 7.67 4.76 -5.14
N VAL A 39 6.90 5.12 -6.18
CA VAL A 39 7.41 5.18 -7.55
C VAL A 39 8.60 6.14 -7.65
N GLU A 40 8.52 7.32 -7.04
CA GLU A 40 9.62 8.30 -6.98
C GLU A 40 10.87 7.72 -6.30
N ALA A 41 10.70 6.95 -5.21
CA ALA A 41 11.80 6.34 -4.49
C ALA A 41 12.60 5.32 -5.33
N TYR A 42 12.01 4.81 -6.41
CA TYR A 42 12.63 3.87 -7.36
C TYR A 42 12.87 4.49 -8.75
N LYS A 43 12.94 5.81 -8.88
CA LYS A 43 13.35 6.45 -10.15
C LYS A 43 14.85 6.30 -10.45
N GLU A 44 15.69 6.37 -9.43
CA GLU A 44 17.14 6.28 -9.59
C GLU A 44 17.61 4.82 -9.60
N LEU A 45 17.70 4.24 -10.80
CA LEU A 45 18.06 2.83 -11.07
C LEU A 45 19.33 2.34 -10.37
N ALA A 46 20.29 3.23 -10.08
CA ALA A 46 21.53 2.89 -9.40
C ALA A 46 21.33 2.53 -7.91
N LEU A 47 20.18 2.85 -7.31
CA LEU A 47 19.93 2.73 -5.88
C LEU A 47 19.12 1.50 -5.46
N PHE A 48 18.78 0.60 -6.40
CA PHE A 48 17.98 -0.59 -6.13
C PHE A 48 18.45 -1.80 -6.94
N PRO A 49 17.99 -3.03 -6.58
CA PRO A 49 18.43 -4.24 -7.24
C PRO A 49 18.16 -4.24 -8.76
N GLN A 50 19.15 -4.65 -9.54
CA GLN A 50 19.11 -4.60 -11.02
C GLN A 50 18.06 -5.50 -11.67
N TRP A 51 17.46 -6.43 -10.90
CA TRP A 51 16.36 -7.27 -11.37
C TRP A 51 15.02 -6.52 -11.43
N ILE A 52 14.89 -5.37 -10.77
CA ILE A 52 13.73 -4.47 -10.90
C ILE A 52 13.89 -3.68 -12.21
N LYS A 53 13.00 -3.92 -13.18
CA LYS A 53 13.04 -3.23 -14.48
C LYS A 53 12.29 -1.92 -14.48
N SER A 54 11.17 -1.87 -13.78
CA SER A 54 10.41 -0.64 -13.58
C SER A 54 9.50 -0.75 -12.36
N VAL A 55 9.11 0.42 -11.85
CA VAL A 55 8.12 0.56 -10.77
C VAL A 55 7.07 1.54 -11.26
N ARG A 56 5.79 1.17 -11.15
CA ARG A 56 4.67 1.99 -11.62
C ARG A 56 3.52 1.95 -10.64
N LEU A 57 2.64 2.95 -10.74
CA LEU A 57 1.33 2.92 -10.09
C LEU A 57 0.47 1.80 -10.70
N ALA A 58 -0.45 1.29 -9.90
CA ALA A 58 -1.48 0.38 -10.37
C ALA A 58 -2.39 1.04 -11.42
N THR A 59 -2.86 0.25 -12.39
CA THR A 59 -3.99 0.65 -13.25
C THR A 59 -5.29 0.64 -12.45
N ARG A 60 -6.37 1.16 -13.04
CA ARG A 60 -7.69 1.13 -12.40
C ARG A 60 -8.16 -0.29 -12.10
N GLU A 61 -7.90 -1.25 -13.00
CA GLU A 61 -8.27 -2.65 -12.82
C GLU A 61 -7.42 -3.35 -11.76
N GLU A 62 -6.18 -2.93 -11.56
CA GLU A 62 -5.28 -3.41 -10.50
C GLU A 62 -5.66 -2.83 -9.13
N ASP A 63 -5.99 -1.54 -9.07
CA ASP A 63 -6.47 -0.86 -7.87
C ASP A 63 -7.76 -1.51 -7.32
N LEU A 64 -8.70 -1.86 -8.22
CA LEU A 64 -9.90 -2.62 -7.86
C LEU A 64 -9.59 -4.01 -7.26
N ARG A 65 -8.40 -4.55 -7.49
CA ARG A 65 -7.90 -5.81 -6.93
C ARG A 65 -7.05 -5.62 -5.66
N GLY A 66 -6.93 -4.38 -5.17
CA GLY A 66 -6.12 -4.06 -3.98
C GLY A 66 -4.63 -4.01 -4.27
N ILE A 67 -4.25 -3.49 -5.44
CA ILE A 67 -2.85 -3.28 -5.82
C ILE A 67 -2.63 -1.77 -5.92
N ASP A 68 -1.57 -1.29 -5.28
CA ASP A 68 -1.22 0.13 -5.26
C ASP A 68 -0.03 0.40 -6.19
N VAL A 69 0.97 -0.49 -6.17
CA VAL A 69 2.22 -0.35 -6.91
C VAL A 69 2.61 -1.69 -7.54
N VAL A 70 3.17 -1.63 -8.75
CA VAL A 70 3.65 -2.81 -9.48
C VAL A 70 5.14 -2.69 -9.74
N PHE A 71 5.89 -3.73 -9.39
CA PHE A 71 7.30 -3.90 -9.69
C PHE A 71 7.46 -4.90 -10.83
N ALA A 72 7.90 -4.43 -12.00
CA ALA A 72 8.14 -5.29 -13.15
C ALA A 72 9.54 -5.90 -13.09
N THR A 73 9.63 -7.20 -13.40
CA THR A 73 10.89 -7.97 -13.42
C THR A 73 10.92 -8.88 -14.65
N GLU A 74 12.07 -9.52 -14.93
CA GLU A 74 12.20 -10.49 -16.04
C GLU A 74 11.47 -11.82 -15.80
N VAL A 75 11.03 -12.07 -14.56
CA VAL A 75 10.36 -13.32 -14.17
C VAL A 75 8.88 -13.12 -13.84
N GLY A 76 8.37 -11.90 -13.94
CA GLY A 76 6.98 -11.56 -13.68
C GLY A 76 6.82 -10.22 -12.98
N GLU A 77 5.57 -9.83 -12.76
CA GLU A 77 5.21 -8.66 -11.96
C GLU A 77 5.05 -9.04 -10.49
N ILE A 78 5.48 -8.15 -9.60
CA ILE A 78 5.26 -8.22 -8.15
C ILE A 78 4.29 -7.12 -7.77
N PHE A 79 3.15 -7.50 -7.21
CA PHE A 79 2.08 -6.60 -6.83
C PHE A 79 2.22 -6.21 -5.36
N VAL A 80 2.12 -4.91 -5.07
CA VAL A 80 2.30 -4.36 -3.73
C VAL A 80 1.06 -3.55 -3.33
N GLN A 81 0.56 -3.81 -2.12
CA GLN A 81 -0.40 -2.95 -1.42
C GLN A 81 0.33 -2.19 -0.32
N LEU A 82 0.10 -0.88 -0.26
CA LEU A 82 0.59 0.01 0.78
C LEU A 82 -0.48 0.18 1.87
N LYS A 83 -0.04 0.22 3.12
CA LYS A 83 -0.87 0.56 4.28
C LYS A 83 -0.11 1.54 5.17
N GLU A 84 -0.86 2.35 5.90
CA GLU A 84 -0.28 3.31 6.86
C GLU A 84 -0.30 2.77 8.31
N SER A 85 -0.79 1.54 8.52
CA SER A 85 -0.88 0.96 9.86
C SER A 85 -0.87 -0.56 9.85
N SER A 86 -0.45 -1.12 10.99
CA SER A 86 -0.48 -2.56 11.26
C SER A 86 -1.90 -3.13 11.25
N ILE A 87 -2.88 -2.38 11.75
CA ILE A 87 -4.31 -2.78 11.72
C ILE A 87 -4.79 -2.90 10.27
N GLY A 88 -4.41 -1.94 9.42
CA GLY A 88 -4.74 -1.98 8.00
C GLY A 88 -4.09 -3.17 7.29
N LYS A 89 -2.84 -3.49 7.64
CA LYS A 89 -2.14 -4.68 7.14
C LYS A 89 -2.83 -5.97 7.58
N GLU A 90 -3.19 -6.09 8.86
CA GLU A 90 -3.86 -7.28 9.40
C GLU A 90 -5.22 -7.50 8.74
N SER A 91 -6.01 -6.43 8.60
CA SER A 91 -7.28 -6.48 7.88
C SER A 91 -7.12 -6.97 6.43
N PHE A 92 -6.09 -6.50 5.73
CA PHE A 92 -5.77 -6.98 4.38
C PHE A 92 -5.36 -8.45 4.37
N SER A 93 -4.49 -8.87 5.31
CA SER A 93 -4.05 -10.26 5.44
C SER A 93 -5.22 -11.20 5.66
N ARG A 94 -6.18 -10.85 6.52
CA ARG A 94 -7.38 -11.68 6.75
C ARG A 94 -8.21 -11.88 5.47
N ARG A 95 -8.25 -10.88 4.58
CA ARG A 95 -8.91 -10.98 3.27
C ARG A 95 -8.12 -11.84 2.28
N GLN A 96 -6.79 -11.89 2.42
CA GLN A 96 -5.97 -12.86 1.68
C GLN A 96 -6.20 -14.29 2.20
N ASP A 97 -6.24 -14.47 3.52
CA ASP A 97 -6.46 -15.77 4.17
C ASP A 97 -7.85 -16.35 3.84
N SER A 98 -8.86 -15.49 3.67
CA SER A 98 -10.21 -15.91 3.24
C SER A 98 -10.33 -16.19 1.74
N GLY A 99 -9.29 -15.91 0.95
CA GLY A 99 -9.29 -16.02 -0.51
C GLY A 99 -10.02 -14.89 -1.24
N GLU A 100 -10.47 -13.85 -0.54
CA GLU A 100 -11.10 -12.67 -1.15
C GLU A 100 -10.08 -11.87 -1.99
N LEU A 101 -8.84 -11.78 -1.49
CA LEU A 101 -7.73 -11.12 -2.17
C LEU A 101 -6.63 -12.11 -2.54
N ASN A 102 -5.90 -11.78 -3.60
CA ASN A 102 -4.77 -12.59 -4.03
C ASN A 102 -3.66 -12.58 -2.96
N TRP A 103 -3.30 -13.75 -2.45
CA TRP A 103 -2.23 -13.94 -1.47
C TRP A 103 -0.85 -13.50 -1.95
N ARG A 104 -0.66 -13.37 -3.27
CA ARG A 104 0.59 -12.89 -3.91
C ARG A 104 0.77 -11.37 -3.86
N ILE A 105 -0.22 -10.62 -3.37
CA ILE A 105 -0.06 -9.18 -3.18
C ILE A 105 0.75 -8.95 -1.89
N VAL A 106 1.94 -8.39 -2.05
CA VAL A 106 2.85 -8.07 -0.94
C VAL A 106 2.33 -6.83 -0.21
N VAL A 107 2.19 -6.91 1.12
CA VAL A 107 1.74 -5.77 1.93
C VAL A 107 2.92 -5.06 2.59
N ALA A 108 3.11 -3.79 2.27
CA ALA A 108 4.11 -2.92 2.90
C ALA A 108 3.44 -1.84 3.75
N ILE A 109 4.05 -1.52 4.90
CA ILE A 109 3.63 -0.40 5.74
C ILE A 109 4.61 0.74 5.53
N ILE A 110 4.12 1.88 5.05
CA ILE A 110 4.90 3.11 4.93
C ILE A 110 4.12 4.27 5.53
N PHE A 111 4.82 5.30 5.96
CA PHE A 111 4.25 6.49 6.56
C PHE A 111 4.42 7.73 5.67
N PRO A 112 3.51 8.72 5.78
CA PRO A 112 3.65 10.02 5.12
C PRO A 112 4.99 10.73 5.35
N SER A 113 5.69 10.43 6.45
CA SER A 113 6.99 11.01 6.80
C SER A 113 8.21 10.25 6.25
N ASP A 114 8.04 9.05 5.67
CA ASP A 114 9.18 8.21 5.28
C ASP A 114 9.99 8.79 4.11
N LEU A 115 11.29 8.99 4.30
CA LEU A 115 12.16 9.45 3.21
C LEU A 115 12.30 8.36 2.12
N PRO A 116 12.62 8.71 0.86
CA PRO A 116 12.79 7.73 -0.23
C PRO A 116 13.72 6.56 0.11
N LYS A 117 14.84 6.82 0.82
CA LYS A 117 15.74 5.77 1.31
C LYS A 117 15.03 4.80 2.25
N ARG A 118 14.22 5.31 3.18
CA ARG A 118 13.47 4.49 4.14
C ARG A 118 12.40 3.65 3.46
N ILE A 119 11.69 4.22 2.48
CA ILE A 119 10.74 3.48 1.63
C ILE A 119 11.45 2.29 0.97
N ARG A 120 12.62 2.49 0.38
CA ARG A 120 13.40 1.40 -0.22
C ARG A 120 13.86 0.35 0.80
N GLU A 121 14.29 0.76 1.99
CA GLU A 121 14.68 -0.16 3.08
C GLU A 121 13.51 -1.03 3.54
N ILE A 122 12.29 -0.51 3.51
CA ILE A 122 11.08 -1.25 3.90
C ILE A 122 10.62 -2.17 2.77
N ILE A 123 10.50 -1.65 1.55
CA ILE A 123 9.85 -2.38 0.44
C ILE A 123 10.79 -3.39 -0.20
N THR A 124 12.06 -3.02 -0.45
CA THR A 124 13.01 -3.87 -1.19
C THR A 124 13.13 -5.28 -0.61
N PRO A 125 13.27 -5.48 0.71
CA PRO A 125 13.34 -6.83 1.27
C PRO A 125 12.07 -7.65 1.03
N LEU A 126 10.90 -7.01 1.04
CA LEU A 126 9.62 -7.69 0.84
C LEU A 126 9.48 -8.15 -0.62
N VAL A 127 9.75 -7.26 -1.58
CA VAL A 127 9.68 -7.60 -3.01
C VAL A 127 10.81 -8.55 -3.42
N SER A 128 11.97 -8.52 -2.74
CA SER A 128 13.07 -9.46 -3.03
C SER A 128 12.67 -10.91 -2.72
N LYS A 129 11.98 -11.14 -1.59
CA LYS A 129 11.47 -12.48 -1.25
C LYS A 129 10.47 -12.99 -2.27
N GLU A 130 9.59 -12.11 -2.76
CA GLU A 130 8.62 -12.48 -3.78
C GLU A 130 9.28 -12.72 -5.15
N TYR A 131 10.32 -11.95 -5.49
CA TYR A 131 11.14 -12.20 -6.67
C TYR A 131 11.83 -13.56 -6.61
N GLU A 132 12.45 -13.91 -5.49
CA GLU A 132 13.09 -15.22 -5.28
C GLU A 132 12.08 -16.37 -5.48
N ARG A 133 10.86 -16.22 -4.96
CA ARG A 133 9.76 -17.17 -5.18
C ARG A 133 9.41 -17.30 -6.67
N LEU A 134 9.27 -16.19 -7.39
CA LEU A 134 8.98 -16.19 -8.83
C LEU A 134 10.10 -16.84 -9.65
N VAL A 135 11.36 -16.59 -9.29
CA VAL A 135 12.52 -17.25 -9.91
C VAL A 135 12.44 -18.77 -9.70
N TYR A 136 12.13 -19.20 -8.47
CA TYR A 136 12.00 -20.62 -8.14
C TYR A 136 10.87 -21.30 -8.94
N GLU A 137 9.70 -20.67 -9.02
CA GLU A 137 8.56 -21.14 -9.83
C GLU A 137 8.90 -21.21 -11.32
N LYS A 138 9.55 -20.18 -11.88
CA LYS A 138 9.93 -20.13 -13.29
C LYS A 138 10.91 -21.24 -13.67
N ASN A 139 11.76 -21.64 -12.72
CA ASN A 139 12.72 -22.73 -12.89
C ASN A 139 12.10 -24.12 -12.68
N GLY A 140 10.78 -24.23 -12.48
CA GLY A 140 10.05 -25.49 -12.40
C GLY A 140 10.07 -26.14 -11.02
N TRP A 141 10.55 -25.44 -10.00
CA TRP A 141 10.57 -25.94 -8.64
C TRP A 141 9.29 -25.51 -7.92
N ARG A 142 8.57 -26.47 -7.32
CA ARG A 142 7.34 -26.20 -6.55
C ARG A 142 7.71 -25.86 -5.11
N SER A 143 7.25 -24.70 -4.64
CA SER A 143 7.31 -24.26 -3.23
C SER A 143 6.20 -24.87 -2.40
#